data_AF-A0A7Y3PAJ6-F1
#
_entry.id   AF-A0A7Y3PAJ6-F1
#
_cell.length_a   1.000
_cell.length_b   1.000
_cell.length_c   1.000
_cell.angle_alpha   90.00
_cell.angle_beta   90.00
_cell.angle_gamma   90.00
#
_symmetry.space_group_name_H-M   'P 1'
#
loop_
_entity.id
_entity.type
_entity.pdbx_description
1 polymer ?
#
loop_
_entity_poly.entity_id
_entity_poly.type
_entity_poly.pdbx_seq_one_letter_code
_entity_poly.pdbx_strand_id
1 'polypeptide(L)'
;MSAQTAPDISAATPAFTVIGAQITAADVTKDQINILLTPATPDLSGTLTLQLISANGNDTILNAATRSGGPHTESFDIPNLAANEYTQLQAVWTVGTVGTSSATSIFSYHIQVLGVYRHSQYNTPNESGCAATPTEQVYFTNSACNFSLSSDTLRTAFVSQAYINGDGISIAHGVLHYDTTCLASGSAPANASGISFRPVSAPVAGCSNRQLIGGQTVAVAVNQLGTLPCGTQIYIDTVGVKTVTDSCPACNDGSHIDDYTNNPACSPGSIPDLGNFMTIKLF
;
A
#
# COMPACT_ATOMS: atom_id res chain seq x y z
N MET A 1 -71.16 34.11 44.03
CA MET A 1 -71.06 33.11 42.95
C MET A 1 -69.60 33.09 42.52
N SER A 2 -68.85 32.06 42.92
CA SER A 2 -67.41 31.95 42.66
C SER A 2 -67.25 31.25 41.31
N ALA A 3 -66.64 31.92 40.34
CA ALA A 3 -66.42 31.39 39.00
C ALA A 3 -65.29 30.35 39.06
N GLN A 4 -65.63 29.10 38.81
CA GLN A 4 -64.67 28.00 38.69
C GLN A 4 -63.98 28.13 37.31
N THR A 5 -62.70 28.52 37.31
CA THR A 5 -61.86 28.55 36.11
C THR A 5 -61.67 27.13 35.59
N ALA A 6 -62.01 26.92 34.32
CA ALA A 6 -61.81 25.64 33.65
C ALA A 6 -60.31 25.28 33.61
N PRO A 7 -59.92 24.02 33.82
CA PRO A 7 -58.53 23.59 33.73
C PRO A 7 -58.04 23.79 32.30
N ASP A 8 -56.91 24.49 32.16
CA ASP A 8 -56.19 24.66 30.90
C ASP A 8 -55.61 23.31 30.48
N ILE A 9 -56.22 22.67 29.49
CA ILE A 9 -55.74 21.41 28.90
C ILE A 9 -54.86 21.78 27.69
N SER A 10 -53.73 22.45 27.94
CA SER A 10 -52.70 22.58 26.91
C SER A 10 -52.07 21.20 26.70
N ALA A 11 -52.51 20.47 25.67
CA ALA A 11 -51.87 19.22 25.28
C ALA A 11 -50.41 19.51 24.93
N ALA A 12 -49.47 18.90 25.65
CA ALA A 12 -48.05 19.04 25.34
C ALA A 12 -47.78 18.51 23.93
N THR A 13 -47.28 19.37 23.04
CA THR A 13 -46.85 18.95 21.71
C THR A 13 -45.74 17.91 21.87
N PRO A 14 -45.87 16.71 21.27
CA PRO A 14 -44.82 15.71 21.35
C PRO A 14 -43.53 16.28 20.74
N ALA A 15 -42.45 16.27 21.53
CA ALA A 15 -41.13 16.64 21.04
C ALA A 15 -40.59 15.50 20.16
N PHE A 16 -40.48 15.76 18.86
CA PHE A 16 -39.82 14.83 17.93
C PHE A 16 -38.32 15.01 18.02
N THR A 17 -37.59 13.94 18.37
CA THR A 17 -36.12 13.93 18.28
C THR A 17 -35.75 13.47 16.87
N VAL A 18 -35.14 14.36 16.09
CA VAL A 18 -34.56 13.99 14.79
C VAL A 18 -33.19 13.38 15.05
N ILE A 19 -32.98 12.16 14.58
CA ILE A 19 -31.68 11.49 14.65
C ILE A 19 -30.90 11.67 13.34
N GLY A 20 -29.57 11.67 13.43
CA GLY A 20 -28.69 11.76 12.27
C GLY A 20 -27.42 10.95 12.46
N ALA A 21 -26.86 10.50 11.34
CA ALA A 21 -25.55 9.88 11.27
C ALA A 21 -24.79 10.54 10.12
N GLN A 22 -23.55 10.96 10.38
CA GLN A 22 -22.69 11.58 9.38
C GLN A 22 -21.28 11.04 9.51
N ILE A 23 -20.77 10.41 8.46
CA ILE A 23 -19.33 10.15 8.34
C ILE A 23 -18.67 11.49 7.98
N THR A 24 -17.75 11.96 8.81
CA THR A 24 -17.08 13.25 8.65
C THR A 24 -15.69 13.12 8.02
N ALA A 25 -15.03 11.97 8.19
CA ALA A 25 -13.78 11.63 7.52
C ALA A 25 -13.57 10.11 7.52
N ALA A 26 -12.78 9.62 6.56
CA ALA A 26 -12.32 8.24 6.50
C ALA A 26 -10.88 8.21 5.95
N ASP A 27 -9.98 7.50 6.62
CA ASP A 27 -8.57 7.38 6.26
C ASP A 27 -8.03 5.99 6.66
N VAL A 28 -7.99 5.07 5.70
CA VAL A 28 -7.51 3.70 5.90
C VAL A 28 -6.03 3.66 6.30
N THR A 29 -5.24 4.67 5.94
CA THR A 29 -3.80 4.71 6.27
C THR A 29 -3.56 5.01 7.75
N LYS A 30 -4.60 5.48 8.46
CA LYS A 30 -4.60 5.72 9.91
C LYS A 30 -5.52 4.78 10.66
N ASP A 31 -6.16 3.85 9.94
CA ASP A 31 -7.21 2.98 10.48
C ASP A 31 -8.32 3.76 11.21
N GLN A 32 -8.83 4.83 10.58
CA GLN A 32 -9.76 5.77 11.23
C GLN A 32 -10.95 6.16 10.36
N ILE A 33 -12.14 6.03 10.94
CA ILE A 33 -13.43 6.50 10.43
C ILE A 33 -14.04 7.42 11.49
N ASN A 34 -14.21 8.70 11.16
CA ASN A 34 -14.81 9.68 12.07
C ASN A 34 -16.28 9.87 11.75
N ILE A 35 -17.12 9.80 12.78
CA ILE A 35 -18.58 9.81 12.65
C ILE A 35 -19.17 10.78 13.67
N LEU A 36 -20.18 11.52 13.27
CA LEU A 36 -21.02 12.32 14.16
C LEU A 36 -22.44 11.74 14.19
N LEU A 37 -22.88 11.34 15.37
CA LEU A 37 -24.25 10.88 15.64
C LEU A 37 -25.02 12.00 16.33
N THR A 38 -26.15 12.43 15.77
CA THR A 38 -26.94 13.55 16.29
C THR A 38 -28.31 13.10 16.79
N PRO A 39 -28.85 13.71 17.87
CA PRO A 39 -28.22 14.75 18.70
C PRO A 39 -27.01 14.23 19.50
N ALA A 40 -26.07 15.11 19.82
CA ALA A 40 -24.88 14.79 20.60
C ALA A 40 -25.19 14.72 22.10
N THR A 41 -26.03 13.77 22.50
CA THR A 41 -26.42 13.56 23.90
C THR A 41 -26.08 12.13 24.35
N PRO A 42 -25.56 11.95 25.58
CA PRO A 42 -25.19 10.63 26.07
C PRO A 42 -26.41 9.74 26.37
N ASP A 43 -27.56 10.34 26.65
CA ASP A 43 -28.80 9.64 27.01
C ASP A 43 -29.48 8.98 25.81
N LEU A 44 -29.10 9.36 24.58
CA LEU A 44 -29.59 8.74 23.36
C LEU A 44 -28.55 7.74 22.87
N SER A 45 -28.89 6.45 22.87
CA SER A 45 -28.02 5.40 22.35
C SER A 45 -28.73 4.54 21.32
N GLY A 46 -27.94 4.00 20.40
CA GLY A 46 -28.42 3.17 19.31
C GLY A 46 -27.33 2.25 18.80
N THR A 47 -27.72 1.39 17.88
CA THR A 47 -26.84 0.42 17.22
C THR A 47 -26.28 1.04 15.95
N LEU A 48 -24.96 1.18 15.89
CA LEU A 48 -24.20 1.64 14.73
C LEU A 48 -23.67 0.43 13.94
N THR A 49 -23.90 0.44 12.63
CA THR A 49 -23.30 -0.50 11.68
C THR A 49 -22.51 0.27 10.63
N LEU A 50 -21.31 -0.20 10.30
CA LEU A 50 -20.46 0.34 9.25
C LEU A 50 -20.20 -0.69 8.16
N GLN A 51 -20.30 -0.28 6.90
CA GLN A 51 -20.06 -1.13 5.75
C GLN A 51 -19.29 -0.42 4.64
N LEU A 52 -18.33 -1.10 4.04
CA LEU A 52 -17.78 -0.70 2.74
C LEU A 52 -18.70 -1.23 1.64
N ILE A 53 -18.99 -0.39 0.66
CA ILE A 53 -19.93 -0.68 -0.42
C ILE A 53 -19.16 -0.90 -1.72
N SER A 54 -19.47 -2.00 -2.40
CA SER A 54 -18.93 -2.35 -3.71
C SER A 54 -20.04 -2.83 -4.64
N ALA A 55 -19.80 -2.75 -5.94
CA ALA A 55 -20.67 -3.38 -6.94
C ALA A 55 -20.69 -4.92 -6.79
N ASN A 56 -19.64 -5.52 -6.24
CA ASN A 56 -19.48 -6.99 -6.14
C ASN A 56 -19.84 -7.56 -4.75
N GLY A 57 -20.34 -6.73 -3.83
CA GLY A 57 -20.72 -7.14 -2.47
C GLY A 57 -20.14 -6.24 -1.39
N ASN A 58 -20.91 -6.02 -0.34
CA ASN A 58 -20.51 -5.15 0.77
C ASN A 58 -19.66 -5.91 1.79
N ASP A 59 -18.79 -5.19 2.50
CA ASP A 59 -18.05 -5.72 3.64
C ASP A 59 -18.44 -4.98 4.91
N THR A 60 -18.65 -5.72 6.00
CA THR A 60 -19.12 -5.16 7.27
C THR A 60 -17.95 -4.97 8.22
N ILE A 61 -17.53 -3.71 8.37
CA ILE A 61 -16.44 -3.31 9.27
C ILE A 61 -16.87 -3.37 10.73
N LEU A 62 -18.07 -2.84 11.02
CA LEU A 62 -18.60 -2.77 12.38
C LEU A 62 -20.01 -3.33 12.37
N ASN A 63 -20.20 -4.48 13.03
CA ASN A 63 -21.50 -5.14 13.11
C ASN A 63 -22.21 -4.78 14.41
N ALA A 64 -23.17 -3.86 14.33
CA ALA A 64 -24.13 -3.59 15.38
C ALA A 64 -23.54 -3.18 16.75
N ALA A 65 -22.63 -2.20 16.77
CA ALA A 65 -22.05 -1.68 18.01
C ALA A 65 -22.96 -0.63 18.67
N THR A 66 -23.20 -0.73 19.98
CA THR A 66 -23.94 0.32 20.70
C THR A 66 -23.09 1.58 20.84
N ARG A 67 -23.65 2.73 20.43
CA ARG A 67 -23.03 4.05 20.52
C ARG A 67 -24.06 5.08 21.00
N SER A 68 -23.61 5.99 21.85
CA SER A 68 -24.39 7.17 22.23
C SER A 68 -24.36 8.23 21.13
N GLY A 69 -25.20 9.26 21.22
CA GLY A 69 -25.04 10.47 20.44
C GLY A 69 -23.67 11.12 20.68
N GLY A 70 -23.13 11.79 19.68
CA GLY A 70 -21.85 12.49 19.73
C GLY A 70 -20.84 12.02 18.66
N PRO A 71 -19.58 12.50 18.75
CA PRO A 71 -18.51 12.08 17.87
C PRO A 71 -17.97 10.70 18.25
N HIS A 72 -17.65 9.89 17.24
CA HIS A 72 -17.03 8.58 17.39
C HIS A 72 -15.90 8.42 16.37
N THR A 73 -14.90 7.64 16.74
CA THR A 73 -13.84 7.19 15.84
C THR A 73 -13.84 5.67 15.85
N GLU A 74 -14.03 5.07 14.67
CA GLU A 74 -14.05 3.63 14.47
C GLU A 74 -12.86 3.21 13.60
N SER A 75 -12.49 1.93 13.69
CA SER A 75 -11.43 1.30 12.89
C SER A 75 -12.02 0.68 11.61
N PHE A 76 -11.21 0.53 10.56
CA PHE A 76 -11.55 -0.27 9.38
C PHE A 76 -11.41 -1.78 9.63
N ASP A 77 -10.81 -2.18 10.75
CA ASP A 77 -10.44 -3.58 11.03
C ASP A 77 -9.62 -4.19 9.89
N ILE A 78 -8.59 -3.44 9.46
CA ILE A 78 -7.79 -3.69 8.25
C ILE A 78 -7.41 -5.17 8.05
N PRO A 79 -6.93 -5.91 9.07
CA PRO A 79 -6.55 -7.31 8.90
C PRO A 79 -7.68 -8.25 8.44
N ASN A 80 -8.94 -7.87 8.66
CA ASN A 80 -10.12 -8.68 8.35
C ASN A 80 -10.89 -8.22 7.10
N LEU A 81 -10.44 -7.15 6.43
CA LEU A 81 -11.08 -6.66 5.21
C LEU A 81 -11.05 -7.71 4.08
N ALA A 82 -12.19 -7.91 3.43
CA ALA A 82 -12.27 -8.77 2.26
C ALA A 82 -11.66 -8.11 1.02
N ALA A 83 -11.02 -8.91 0.16
CA ALA A 83 -10.45 -8.40 -1.09
C ALA A 83 -11.56 -7.98 -2.07
N ASN A 84 -11.67 -6.68 -2.35
CA ASN A 84 -12.61 -6.10 -3.29
C ASN A 84 -12.25 -4.63 -3.59
N GLU A 85 -12.90 -4.04 -4.60
CA GLU A 85 -12.89 -2.60 -4.82
C GLU A 85 -14.13 -1.97 -4.19
N TYR A 86 -13.94 -1.03 -3.28
CA TYR A 86 -14.99 -0.32 -2.56
C TYR A 86 -14.96 1.16 -2.95
N THR A 87 -16.14 1.72 -3.20
CA THR A 87 -16.26 3.11 -3.68
C THR A 87 -17.02 4.01 -2.71
N GLN A 88 -17.63 3.43 -1.67
CA GLN A 88 -18.35 4.17 -0.64
C GLN A 88 -18.19 3.50 0.73
N LEU A 89 -18.34 4.30 1.78
CA LEU A 89 -18.52 3.88 3.16
C LEU A 89 -19.92 4.28 3.62
N GLN A 90 -20.65 3.33 4.22
CA GLN A 90 -21.99 3.53 4.75
C GLN A 90 -21.98 3.42 6.27
N ALA A 91 -22.67 4.34 6.93
CA ALA A 91 -22.99 4.25 8.35
C ALA A 91 -24.50 4.22 8.55
N VAL A 92 -24.99 3.26 9.33
CA VAL A 92 -26.41 3.17 9.73
C VAL A 92 -26.48 3.18 11.24
N TRP A 93 -27.16 4.18 11.81
CA TRP A 93 -27.38 4.28 13.25
C TRP A 93 -28.87 4.13 13.56
N THR A 94 -29.21 3.10 14.34
CA THR A 94 -30.59 2.74 14.68
C THR A 94 -30.83 2.95 16.17
N VAL A 95 -31.77 3.80 16.54
CA VAL A 95 -32.05 4.18 17.92
C VAL A 95 -33.37 3.56 18.40
N GLY A 96 -33.38 3.05 19.63
CA GLY A 96 -34.54 2.45 20.29
C GLY A 96 -34.59 0.91 20.22
N THR A 97 -35.43 0.30 21.04
CA THR A 97 -35.52 -1.16 21.23
C THR A 97 -36.18 -1.90 20.05
N VAL A 98 -36.77 -1.19 19.09
CA VAL A 98 -37.53 -1.80 17.98
C VAL A 98 -37.35 -1.04 16.66
N GLY A 99 -36.11 -0.72 16.24
CA GLY A 99 -35.82 -0.31 14.85
C GLY A 99 -36.62 0.86 14.27
N THR A 100 -37.28 1.68 15.10
CA THR A 100 -38.30 2.65 14.66
C THR A 100 -37.69 3.93 14.10
N SER A 101 -36.40 4.18 14.36
CA SER A 101 -35.70 5.33 13.81
C SER A 101 -34.28 4.92 13.42
N SER A 102 -33.97 5.06 12.14
CA SER A 102 -32.63 4.88 11.60
C SER A 102 -32.18 6.13 10.85
N ALA A 103 -30.89 6.42 10.92
CA ALA A 103 -30.24 7.42 10.10
C ALA A 103 -29.11 6.75 9.30
N THR A 104 -29.02 7.10 8.02
CA THR A 104 -28.01 6.55 7.11
C THR A 104 -27.13 7.66 6.57
N SER A 105 -25.82 7.43 6.58
CA SER A 105 -24.81 8.26 5.92
C SER A 105 -24.12 7.46 4.83
N ILE A 106 -23.88 8.08 3.67
CA ILE A 106 -23.03 7.55 2.60
C ILE A 106 -21.89 8.54 2.36
N PHE A 107 -20.67 8.04 2.42
CA PHE A 107 -19.45 8.82 2.20
C PHE A 107 -18.71 8.25 1.00
N SER A 108 -18.41 9.11 0.02
CA SER A 108 -17.62 8.70 -1.16
C SER A 108 -16.19 8.41 -0.72
N TYR A 109 -15.74 7.17 -0.87
CA TYR A 109 -14.44 6.73 -0.42
C TYR A 109 -13.97 5.55 -1.26
N HIS A 110 -12.88 5.74 -2.01
CA HIS A 110 -12.44 4.78 -3.01
C HIS A 110 -11.13 4.11 -2.60
N ILE A 111 -11.19 2.80 -2.33
CA ILE A 111 -10.03 1.95 -2.06
C ILE A 111 -10.22 0.60 -2.76
N GLN A 112 -9.12 -0.10 -3.00
CA GLN A 112 -9.16 -1.49 -3.47
C GLN A 112 -8.30 -2.35 -2.54
N VAL A 113 -8.97 -3.20 -1.75
CA VAL A 113 -8.33 -4.18 -0.88
C VAL A 113 -7.85 -5.33 -1.75
N LEU A 114 -6.53 -5.50 -1.85
CA LEU A 114 -5.92 -6.54 -2.67
C LEU A 114 -5.86 -7.88 -1.92
N GLY A 115 -5.99 -7.85 -0.60
CA GLY A 115 -5.80 -9.00 0.28
C GLY A 115 -4.38 -9.04 0.87
N VAL A 116 -4.01 -10.21 1.36
CA VAL A 116 -2.68 -10.42 1.96
C VAL A 116 -1.66 -10.69 0.86
N TYR A 117 -0.62 -9.85 0.79
CA TYR A 117 0.51 -9.99 -0.11
C TYR A 117 1.77 -10.33 0.69
N ARG A 118 2.68 -11.11 0.09
CA ARG A 118 4.04 -11.24 0.57
C ARG A 118 4.84 -9.99 0.19
N HIS A 119 5.58 -9.45 1.15
CA HIS A 119 6.46 -8.31 1.00
C HIS A 119 7.91 -8.73 1.27
N SER A 120 8.73 -8.85 0.22
CA SER A 120 10.18 -8.97 0.38
C SER A 120 10.84 -7.60 0.36
N GLN A 121 12.16 -7.55 0.47
CA GLN A 121 12.91 -6.32 0.22
C GLN A 121 14.08 -6.57 -0.74
N TYR A 122 14.38 -5.53 -1.53
CA TYR A 122 15.54 -5.45 -2.40
C TYR A 122 16.24 -4.10 -2.19
N ASN A 123 17.50 -4.01 -2.63
CA ASN A 123 18.32 -2.83 -2.40
C ASN A 123 19.28 -2.55 -3.56
N THR A 124 19.98 -1.42 -3.51
CA THR A 124 21.17 -1.21 -4.34
C THR A 124 22.41 -1.55 -3.50
N PRO A 125 22.99 -2.77 -3.60
CA PRO A 125 24.17 -3.15 -2.84
C PRO A 125 25.36 -2.23 -3.17
N ASN A 126 26.18 -1.94 -2.16
CA ASN A 126 27.41 -1.18 -2.33
C ASN A 126 28.63 -2.10 -2.26
N GLU A 127 29.46 -2.06 -3.30
CA GLU A 127 30.65 -2.90 -3.46
C GLU A 127 31.64 -2.78 -2.30
N SER A 128 31.75 -1.59 -1.69
CA SER A 128 32.61 -1.37 -0.52
C SER A 128 32.21 -2.23 0.69
N GLY A 129 30.95 -2.64 0.79
CA GLY A 129 30.42 -3.52 1.83
C GLY A 129 30.59 -5.01 1.53
N CYS A 130 31.09 -5.41 0.37
CA CYS A 130 31.22 -6.81 -0.05
C CYS A 130 32.58 -7.43 0.31
N ALA A 131 33.15 -7.07 1.46
CA ALA A 131 34.55 -7.37 1.81
C ALA A 131 34.90 -8.86 1.74
N ALA A 132 36.20 -9.14 1.56
CA ALA A 132 36.81 -10.49 1.54
C ALA A 132 36.34 -11.46 0.45
N THR A 133 35.64 -10.97 -0.58
CA THR A 133 35.25 -11.79 -1.73
C THR A 133 36.28 -11.71 -2.85
N PRO A 134 36.48 -12.79 -3.62
CA PRO A 134 37.24 -12.75 -4.86
C PRO A 134 36.72 -11.66 -5.79
N THR A 135 37.54 -11.26 -6.73
CA THR A 135 37.10 -10.38 -7.81
C THR A 135 36.99 -11.16 -9.11
N GLU A 136 36.09 -10.74 -9.98
CA GLU A 136 35.89 -11.34 -11.30
C GLU A 136 35.82 -10.25 -12.38
N GLN A 137 36.19 -10.62 -13.60
CA GLN A 137 36.01 -9.74 -14.76
C GLN A 137 34.53 -9.70 -15.14
N VAL A 138 34.07 -8.52 -15.54
CA VAL A 138 32.69 -8.28 -15.97
C VAL A 138 32.69 -7.66 -17.37
N TYR A 139 31.55 -7.71 -18.03
CA TYR A 139 31.34 -6.96 -19.26
C TYR A 139 30.66 -5.63 -18.96
N PHE A 140 31.18 -4.56 -19.57
CA PHE A 140 30.44 -3.31 -19.68
C PHE A 140 29.76 -3.21 -21.03
N THR A 141 28.48 -2.84 -21.00
CA THR A 141 27.66 -2.62 -22.19
C THR A 141 27.42 -1.12 -22.42
N ASN A 142 27.01 -0.78 -23.64
CA ASN A 142 26.59 0.58 -24.01
C ASN A 142 25.24 0.56 -24.74
N SER A 143 24.76 1.74 -25.14
CA SER A 143 23.47 1.88 -25.84
C SER A 143 23.41 1.18 -27.20
N ALA A 144 24.55 0.86 -27.81
CA ALA A 144 24.64 0.09 -29.05
C ALA A 144 24.81 -1.43 -28.80
N CYS A 145 24.73 -1.88 -27.56
CA CYS A 145 24.92 -3.27 -27.15
C CYS A 145 26.26 -3.89 -27.58
N ASN A 146 27.32 -3.07 -27.55
CA ASN A 146 28.68 -3.57 -27.60
C ASN A 146 29.11 -4.02 -26.21
N PHE A 147 29.73 -5.20 -26.13
CA PHE A 147 30.25 -5.77 -24.89
C PHE A 147 31.76 -5.56 -24.84
N SER A 148 32.23 -4.87 -23.80
CA SER A 148 33.65 -4.66 -23.53
C SER A 148 34.00 -5.39 -22.24
N LEU A 149 34.92 -6.35 -22.32
CA LEU A 149 35.46 -6.98 -21.12
C LEU A 149 36.24 -5.93 -20.32
N SER A 150 35.85 -5.74 -19.06
CA SER A 150 36.49 -4.77 -18.18
C SER A 150 37.93 -5.19 -17.83
N SER A 151 38.86 -4.23 -17.87
CA SER A 151 40.20 -4.42 -17.30
C SER A 151 40.17 -4.44 -15.78
N ASP A 152 39.17 -3.78 -15.19
CA ASP A 152 38.92 -3.78 -13.75
C ASP A 152 38.04 -4.98 -13.37
N THR A 153 38.27 -5.53 -12.19
CA THR A 153 37.48 -6.64 -11.64
C THR A 153 36.55 -6.15 -10.55
N LEU A 154 35.33 -6.68 -10.50
CA LEU A 154 34.37 -6.40 -9.43
C LEU A 154 34.35 -7.53 -8.42
N ARG A 155 34.00 -7.23 -7.17
CA ARG A 155 33.83 -8.26 -6.14
C ARG A 155 32.71 -9.25 -6.51
N THR A 156 32.95 -10.56 -6.44
CA THR A 156 31.98 -11.58 -6.87
C THR A 156 30.64 -11.51 -6.13
N ALA A 157 30.65 -11.19 -4.82
CA ALA A 157 29.38 -10.99 -4.11
C ALA A 157 28.65 -9.73 -4.58
N PHE A 158 29.38 -8.66 -4.92
CA PHE A 158 28.77 -7.48 -5.52
C PHE A 158 28.08 -7.83 -6.84
N VAL A 159 28.79 -8.52 -7.74
CA VAL A 159 28.27 -8.96 -9.03
C VAL A 159 27.00 -9.79 -8.86
N SER A 160 27.04 -10.79 -7.96
CA SER A 160 25.89 -11.64 -7.67
C SER A 160 24.71 -10.86 -7.10
N GLN A 161 24.93 -9.94 -6.15
CA GLN A 161 23.84 -9.16 -5.57
C GLN A 161 23.29 -8.12 -6.55
N ALA A 162 24.13 -7.44 -7.33
CA ALA A 162 23.69 -6.49 -8.35
C ALA A 162 22.92 -7.19 -9.47
N TYR A 163 23.28 -8.43 -9.82
CA TYR A 163 22.49 -9.26 -10.73
C TYR A 163 21.08 -9.56 -10.20
N ILE A 164 20.96 -9.90 -8.91
CA ILE A 164 19.68 -10.24 -8.29
C ILE A 164 18.80 -8.99 -8.11
N ASN A 165 19.37 -7.88 -7.64
CA ASN A 165 18.63 -6.66 -7.31
C ASN A 165 18.46 -5.70 -8.50
N GLY A 166 19.11 -5.98 -9.64
CA GLY A 166 19.07 -5.15 -10.85
C GLY A 166 20.12 -4.04 -10.90
N ASP A 167 20.47 -3.43 -9.76
CA ASP A 167 21.47 -2.36 -9.67
C ASP A 167 22.51 -2.61 -8.57
N GLY A 168 23.64 -1.90 -8.63
CA GLY A 168 24.65 -1.88 -7.57
C GLY A 168 25.56 -0.64 -7.65
N ILE A 169 26.18 -0.24 -6.55
CA ILE A 169 27.18 0.86 -6.49
C ILE A 169 28.58 0.26 -6.43
N SER A 170 29.32 0.31 -7.54
CA SER A 170 30.73 -0.05 -7.63
C SER A 170 31.65 1.04 -7.06
N ILE A 171 32.77 0.62 -6.49
CA ILE A 171 33.83 1.52 -6.00
C ILE A 171 34.45 2.33 -7.15
N ALA A 172 34.70 1.67 -8.30
CA ALA A 172 35.45 2.25 -9.41
C ALA A 172 34.55 2.89 -10.48
N HIS A 173 33.32 2.40 -10.62
CA HIS A 173 32.47 2.75 -11.78
C HIS A 173 31.16 3.46 -11.41
N GLY A 174 30.91 3.73 -10.12
CA GLY A 174 29.65 4.34 -9.69
C GLY A 174 28.48 3.36 -9.79
N VAL A 175 27.31 3.83 -10.22
CA VAL A 175 26.13 2.97 -10.30
C VAL A 175 26.19 2.10 -11.56
N LEU A 176 25.97 0.80 -11.37
CA LEU A 176 25.95 -0.22 -12.39
C LEU A 176 24.58 -0.88 -12.43
N HIS A 177 23.96 -0.91 -13.60
CA HIS A 177 22.70 -1.58 -13.87
C HIS A 177 22.95 -2.92 -14.59
N TYR A 178 22.32 -4.01 -14.17
CA TYR A 178 22.38 -5.29 -14.85
C TYR A 178 21.66 -5.22 -16.21
N ASP A 179 22.41 -5.38 -17.31
CA ASP A 179 21.91 -5.05 -18.64
C ASP A 179 21.19 -6.23 -19.32
N THR A 180 19.92 -6.43 -18.97
CA THR A 180 19.05 -7.42 -19.61
C THR A 180 18.75 -7.11 -21.09
N THR A 181 18.77 -5.83 -21.48
CA THR A 181 18.42 -5.40 -22.84
C THR A 181 19.46 -5.86 -23.84
N CYS A 182 20.74 -5.62 -23.56
CA CYS A 182 21.81 -6.05 -24.45
C CYS A 182 22.07 -7.55 -24.37
N LEU A 183 21.74 -8.21 -23.27
CA LEU A 183 21.76 -9.68 -23.22
C LEU A 183 20.71 -10.30 -24.16
N ALA A 184 19.59 -9.62 -24.42
CA ALA A 184 18.54 -10.09 -25.32
C ALA A 184 18.79 -9.78 -26.81
N SER A 185 19.82 -9.01 -27.18
CA SER A 185 20.05 -8.57 -28.57
C SER A 185 20.59 -9.67 -29.50
N GLY A 186 21.05 -10.80 -28.96
CA GLY A 186 21.71 -11.88 -29.71
C GLY A 186 23.20 -11.64 -30.01
N SER A 187 23.77 -10.48 -29.63
CA SER A 187 25.21 -10.19 -29.76
C SER A 187 26.03 -10.47 -28.49
N ALA A 188 25.37 -10.98 -27.45
CA ALA A 188 26.00 -11.22 -26.15
C ALA A 188 27.04 -12.37 -26.22
N PRO A 189 28.24 -12.19 -25.64
CA PRO A 189 29.17 -13.29 -25.41
C PRO A 189 28.53 -14.44 -24.63
N ALA A 190 28.98 -15.67 -24.86
CA ALA A 190 28.36 -16.87 -24.28
C ALA A 190 28.36 -16.89 -22.74
N ASN A 191 29.32 -16.22 -22.10
CA ASN A 191 29.48 -16.10 -20.65
C ASN A 191 28.99 -14.75 -20.10
N ALA A 192 28.26 -13.94 -20.87
CA ALA A 192 27.88 -12.58 -20.46
C ALA A 192 26.75 -12.52 -19.43
N SER A 193 25.92 -13.57 -19.32
CA SER A 193 24.79 -13.61 -18.38
C SER A 193 25.27 -13.57 -16.92
N GLY A 194 24.60 -12.75 -16.10
CA GLY A 194 24.95 -12.56 -14.68
C GLY A 194 26.17 -11.67 -14.41
N ILE A 195 26.95 -11.31 -15.43
CA ILE A 195 28.18 -10.51 -15.29
C ILE A 195 28.26 -9.32 -16.28
N SER A 196 27.13 -8.91 -16.85
CA SER A 196 27.06 -7.77 -17.80
C SER A 196 26.34 -6.59 -17.19
N PHE A 197 27.02 -5.45 -17.13
CA PHE A 197 26.52 -4.25 -16.49
C PHE A 197 26.64 -3.04 -17.40
N ARG A 198 25.77 -2.06 -17.20
CA ARG A 198 25.81 -0.76 -17.83
C ARG A 198 26.05 0.31 -16.77
N PRO A 199 27.08 1.16 -16.90
CA PRO A 199 27.21 2.35 -16.06
C PRO A 199 26.03 3.30 -16.27
N VAL A 200 25.41 3.72 -15.18
CA VAL A 200 24.26 4.64 -15.16
C VAL A 200 24.49 5.72 -14.11
N SER A 201 23.76 6.84 -14.20
CA SER A 201 23.91 7.96 -13.26
C SER A 201 23.21 7.74 -11.92
N ALA A 202 22.23 6.83 -11.86
CA ALA A 202 21.44 6.49 -10.69
C ALA A 202 20.82 5.09 -10.88
N PRO A 203 20.36 4.42 -9.79
CA PRO A 203 19.61 3.18 -9.88
C PRO A 203 18.40 3.32 -10.80
N VAL A 204 18.14 2.28 -11.60
CA VAL A 204 17.18 2.33 -12.70
C VAL A 204 15.86 1.72 -12.24
N ALA A 205 14.83 2.56 -12.14
CA ALA A 205 13.49 2.10 -11.88
C ALA A 205 12.85 1.50 -13.14
N GLY A 206 12.12 0.40 -13.00
CA GLY A 206 11.35 -0.24 -14.08
C GLY A 206 10.21 0.62 -14.62
N CYS A 207 9.76 1.62 -13.86
CA CYS A 207 8.83 2.63 -14.35
C CYS A 207 9.57 3.85 -14.94
N SER A 208 9.28 4.17 -16.19
CA SER A 208 9.83 5.35 -16.87
C SER A 208 9.65 6.64 -16.06
N ASN A 209 10.73 7.44 -15.98
CA ASN A 209 10.78 8.74 -15.30
C ASN A 209 10.49 8.70 -13.78
N ARG A 210 10.68 7.54 -13.14
CA ARG A 210 10.61 7.42 -11.68
C ARG A 210 12.00 7.15 -11.11
N GLN A 211 12.16 7.45 -9.82
CA GLN A 211 13.38 7.18 -9.06
C GLN A 211 13.06 6.16 -7.97
N LEU A 212 14.04 5.32 -7.65
CA LEU A 212 13.96 4.43 -6.49
C LEU A 212 14.22 5.25 -5.23
N ILE A 213 13.24 5.31 -4.33
CA ILE A 213 13.34 6.01 -3.04
C ILE A 213 13.15 4.98 -1.93
N GLY A 214 14.20 4.69 -1.17
CA GLY A 214 14.12 3.64 -0.15
C GLY A 214 13.09 3.95 0.92
N GLY A 215 12.31 2.93 1.27
CA GLY A 215 11.16 3.04 2.18
C GLY A 215 9.87 3.54 1.53
N GLN A 216 9.92 4.10 0.31
CA GLN A 216 8.75 4.64 -0.39
C GLN A 216 8.44 3.92 -1.70
N THR A 217 9.44 3.29 -2.31
CA THR A 217 9.30 2.55 -3.56
C THR A 217 8.93 1.10 -3.31
N VAL A 218 8.03 0.58 -4.14
CA VAL A 218 7.83 -0.86 -4.33
C VAL A 218 7.97 -1.25 -5.80
N ALA A 219 8.40 -2.49 -6.02
CA ALA A 219 8.39 -3.18 -7.30
C ALA A 219 7.23 -4.19 -7.32
N VAL A 220 6.49 -4.23 -8.42
CA VAL A 220 5.41 -5.20 -8.64
C VAL A 220 5.73 -6.09 -9.82
N ALA A 221 5.11 -7.26 -9.91
CA ALA A 221 5.31 -8.12 -11.06
C ALA A 221 4.88 -7.43 -12.37
N VAL A 222 5.58 -7.71 -13.48
CA VAL A 222 5.30 -7.08 -14.78
C VAL A 222 3.86 -7.31 -15.23
N ASN A 223 3.30 -8.50 -14.97
CA ASN A 223 1.90 -8.82 -15.27
C ASN A 223 0.89 -8.10 -14.36
N GLN A 224 1.32 -7.54 -13.22
CA GLN A 224 0.46 -6.75 -12.32
C GLN A 224 0.42 -5.27 -12.67
N LEU A 225 1.25 -4.77 -13.59
CA LEU A 225 1.25 -3.36 -13.99
C LEU A 225 -0.08 -2.88 -14.61
N GLY A 226 -0.97 -3.81 -15.01
CA GLY A 226 -2.35 -3.46 -15.39
C GLY A 226 -3.24 -3.08 -14.19
N THR A 227 -3.06 -3.75 -13.05
CA THR A 227 -3.84 -3.51 -11.82
C THR A 227 -3.19 -2.46 -10.92
N LEU A 228 -1.85 -2.51 -10.85
CA LEU A 228 -0.96 -1.63 -10.10
C LEU A 228 -0.02 -0.90 -11.07
N PRO A 229 -0.53 0.04 -11.88
CA PRO A 229 0.32 0.79 -12.80
C PRO A 229 1.34 1.64 -12.05
N CYS A 230 2.42 1.99 -12.74
CA CYS A 230 3.44 2.92 -12.25
C CYS A 230 2.82 4.22 -11.68
N GLY A 231 3.20 4.58 -10.46
CA GLY A 231 2.68 5.73 -9.72
C GLY A 231 1.51 5.42 -8.79
N THR A 232 0.96 4.21 -8.83
CA THR A 232 -0.07 3.77 -7.86
C THR A 232 0.46 3.86 -6.44
N GLN A 233 -0.34 4.42 -5.54
CA GLN A 233 -0.09 4.37 -4.11
C GLN A 233 -0.78 3.15 -3.50
N ILE A 234 -0.05 2.44 -2.65
CA ILE A 234 -0.57 1.33 -1.84
C ILE A 234 -0.28 1.61 -0.37
N TYR A 235 -1.23 1.29 0.49
CA TYR A 235 -1.01 1.16 1.92
C TYR A 235 -0.74 -0.31 2.24
N ILE A 236 0.38 -0.57 2.89
CA ILE A 236 0.77 -1.89 3.38
C ILE A 236 0.60 -1.85 4.90
N ASP A 237 -0.30 -2.67 5.44
CA ASP A 237 -0.65 -2.61 6.85
C ASP A 237 0.58 -2.74 7.75
N THR A 238 0.66 -1.90 8.78
CA THR A 238 1.79 -1.74 9.71
C THR A 238 3.12 -1.26 9.11
N VAL A 239 3.27 -1.20 7.78
CA VAL A 239 4.48 -0.74 7.09
C VAL A 239 4.34 0.72 6.62
N GLY A 240 3.17 1.07 6.07
CA GLY A 240 2.85 2.43 5.62
C GLY A 240 2.57 2.54 4.12
N VAL A 241 2.49 3.78 3.63
CA VAL A 241 2.16 4.08 2.23
C VAL A 241 3.40 4.04 1.35
N LYS A 242 3.30 3.34 0.22
CA LYS A 242 4.35 3.23 -0.79
C LYS A 242 3.82 3.45 -2.19
N THR A 243 4.73 3.71 -3.12
CA THR A 243 4.43 3.99 -4.53
C THR A 243 5.07 2.95 -5.42
N VAL A 244 4.29 2.41 -6.36
CA VAL A 244 4.79 1.54 -7.42
C VAL A 244 5.66 2.36 -8.35
N THR A 245 6.98 2.16 -8.29
CA THR A 245 7.92 2.84 -9.19
C THR A 245 8.84 1.88 -9.93
N ASP A 246 8.75 0.59 -9.65
CA ASP A 246 9.62 -0.41 -10.24
C ASP A 246 8.84 -1.68 -10.63
N SER A 247 9.52 -2.59 -11.32
CA SER A 247 9.01 -3.88 -11.73
C SER A 247 9.91 -5.00 -11.20
N CYS A 248 9.30 -6.08 -10.73
CA CYS A 248 9.99 -7.26 -10.23
C CYS A 248 9.65 -8.46 -11.12
N PRO A 249 10.49 -8.80 -12.12
CA PRO A 249 10.26 -9.98 -12.96
C PRO A 249 10.22 -11.30 -12.19
N ALA A 250 10.86 -11.37 -11.02
CA ALA A 250 10.88 -12.54 -10.15
C ALA A 250 9.62 -12.69 -9.27
N CYS A 251 8.81 -11.64 -9.10
CA CYS A 251 7.64 -11.62 -8.21
C CYS A 251 6.39 -12.20 -8.89
N ASN A 252 6.53 -13.22 -9.73
CA ASN A 252 5.51 -13.65 -10.69
C ASN A 252 4.36 -14.50 -10.12
N ASP A 253 4.25 -14.65 -8.80
CA ASP A 253 3.21 -15.42 -8.13
C ASP A 253 1.85 -14.69 -8.02
N GLY A 254 1.81 -13.40 -8.38
CA GLY A 254 0.60 -12.58 -8.38
C GLY A 254 0.17 -12.07 -7.00
N SER A 255 0.96 -12.31 -5.95
CA SER A 255 0.71 -11.83 -4.58
C SER A 255 2.00 -11.44 -3.86
N HIS A 256 3.03 -11.06 -4.62
CA HIS A 256 4.34 -10.67 -4.11
C HIS A 256 4.71 -9.26 -4.60
N ILE A 257 5.02 -8.40 -3.64
CA ILE A 257 5.56 -7.05 -3.85
C ILE A 257 6.96 -7.00 -3.23
N ASP A 258 7.90 -6.35 -3.91
CA ASP A 258 9.25 -6.17 -3.40
C ASP A 258 9.46 -4.72 -2.96
N ASP A 259 9.89 -4.53 -1.71
CA ASP A 259 10.03 -3.22 -1.10
C ASP A 259 11.47 -2.71 -1.21
N TYR A 260 11.66 -1.54 -1.82
CA TYR A 260 13.01 -0.99 -1.96
C TYR A 260 13.50 -0.38 -0.65
N THR A 261 14.68 -0.77 -0.20
CA THR A 261 15.31 -0.25 1.03
C THR A 261 16.58 0.55 0.75
N ASN A 262 16.88 1.54 1.62
CA ASN A 262 18.13 2.31 1.56
C ASN A 262 19.33 1.56 2.18
N ASN A 263 19.13 0.36 2.73
CA ASN A 263 20.22 -0.43 3.29
C ASN A 263 21.15 -0.91 2.16
N PRO A 264 22.42 -0.47 2.07
CA PRO A 264 23.30 -0.79 0.95
C PRO A 264 24.05 -2.12 1.14
N ALA A 265 23.59 -2.98 2.04
CA ALA A 265 24.27 -4.23 2.37
C ALA A 265 24.43 -5.14 1.14
N CYS A 266 25.58 -5.82 1.09
CA CYS A 266 25.96 -6.67 -0.03
C CYS A 266 26.08 -8.15 0.35
N SER A 267 25.90 -8.48 1.64
CA SER A 267 25.93 -9.87 2.06
C SER A 267 24.59 -10.54 1.74
N PRO A 268 24.58 -11.75 1.15
CA PRO A 268 23.35 -12.50 0.95
C PRO A 268 22.56 -12.64 2.27
N GLY A 269 21.24 -12.43 2.22
CA GLY A 269 20.36 -12.52 3.39
C GLY A 269 20.46 -11.34 4.38
N SER A 270 21.25 -10.31 4.08
CA SER A 270 21.32 -9.10 4.91
C SER A 270 20.10 -8.17 4.76
N ILE A 271 19.31 -8.38 3.71
CA ILE A 271 18.05 -7.69 3.46
C ILE A 271 16.92 -8.62 3.90
N PRO A 272 16.18 -8.30 4.98
CA PRO A 272 15.16 -9.20 5.52
C PRO A 272 13.88 -9.16 4.68
N ASP A 273 13.17 -10.28 4.66
CA ASP A 273 11.78 -10.33 4.23
C ASP A 273 10.91 -9.56 5.24
N LEU A 274 9.93 -8.78 4.79
CA LEU A 274 9.04 -8.05 5.69
C LEU A 274 7.93 -8.96 6.22
N GLY A 275 7.51 -9.97 5.46
CA GLY A 275 6.45 -10.90 5.82
C GLY A 275 5.22 -10.79 4.90
N ASN A 276 4.05 -11.07 5.45
CA ASN A 276 2.78 -11.03 4.72
C ASN A 276 1.86 -9.99 5.36
N PHE A 277 1.34 -9.06 4.57
CA PHE A 277 0.54 -7.94 5.05
C PHE A 277 -0.70 -7.72 4.20
N MET A 278 -1.75 -7.18 4.82
CA MET A 278 -2.89 -6.66 4.08
C MET A 278 -2.43 -5.47 3.24
N THR A 279 -2.72 -5.51 1.95
CA THR A 279 -2.31 -4.46 1.01
C THR A 279 -3.52 -3.85 0.33
N ILE A 280 -3.57 -2.51 0.36
CA ILE A 280 -4.71 -1.73 -0.10
C ILE A 280 -4.22 -0.70 -1.11
N LYS A 281 -4.76 -0.72 -2.31
CA LYS A 281 -4.55 0.33 -3.31
C LYS A 281 -5.40 1.55 -2.97
N LEU A 282 -4.77 2.72 -3.05
CA LEU A 282 -5.35 4.03 -2.77
C LEU A 282 -5.68 4.76 -4.10
N PHE A 283 -6.68 5.65 -4.06
CA PHE A 283 -7.16 6.45 -5.20
C PHE A 283 -7.19 7.94 -4.89
#